data_AF-A0A4Q5QUN9-F1
#
_entry.id   AF-A0A4Q5QUN9-F1
#
_cell.length_a   1.000
_cell.length_b   1.000
_cell.length_c   1.000
_cell.angle_alpha   90.00
_cell.angle_beta   90.00
_cell.angle_gamma   90.00
#
_symmetry.space_group_name_H-M   'P 1'
#
loop_
_entity.id
_entity.type
_entity.pdbx_description
1 polymer ?
#
loop_
_entity_poly.entity_id
_entity_poly.type
_entity_poly.pdbx_seq_one_letter_code
_entity_poly.pdbx_strand_id
1 'polypeptide(L)'
;MLDDQLQPAAPPSLVRNLGVTGVLLLTLSVATPASSVFVIVPGMLQVAGTGAVWAMLLAGVVCVATAFVYAELSSAWPVTGGEYVAVAHTLGPMAGFVMLGVNVFNNLFFPPVAGLGISAVLSSIYPGLPQVPIAVAVVAGSTLVALLQIRVNAWVTGVFLAVEVLALLAIVALGFADAVRPVTEFLTHPVMPAASSLIPASPAAIGLATSIAIFALNGYGAAVYFGEERLEVHQVMDDMRSADIDFLTMGQYLQPT
;
A
#
# COMPACT_ATOMS: atom_id res chain seq x y z
N MET A 1 3.28 -47.06 29.26
CA MET A 1 3.10 -47.25 27.80
C MET A 1 1.80 -46.63 27.26
N LEU A 2 1.03 -45.87 28.06
CA LEU A 2 -0.24 -45.26 27.63
C LEU A 2 -0.20 -43.72 27.54
N ASP A 3 0.92 -43.09 27.95
CA ASP A 3 1.00 -41.62 28.08
C ASP A 3 1.46 -40.90 26.80
N ASP A 4 2.03 -41.61 25.82
CA ASP A 4 2.46 -41.02 24.53
C ASP A 4 1.30 -40.82 23.53
N GLN A 5 0.12 -41.37 23.80
CA GLN A 5 -1.06 -41.31 22.90
C GLN A 5 -1.94 -40.06 23.14
N LEU A 6 -1.64 -39.26 24.16
CA LEU A 6 -2.40 -38.05 24.54
C LEU A 6 -1.67 -36.74 24.19
N GLN A 7 -0.51 -36.81 23.54
CA GLN A 7 0.12 -35.60 23.01
C GLN A 7 -0.71 -35.11 21.82
N PRO A 8 -1.23 -33.86 21.86
CA PRO A 8 -1.90 -33.29 20.71
C PRO A 8 -0.96 -33.40 19.51
N ALA A 9 -1.45 -33.99 18.41
CA ALA A 9 -0.66 -34.06 17.18
C ALA A 9 -0.15 -32.66 16.87
N ALA A 10 1.17 -32.51 16.74
CA ALA A 10 1.78 -31.22 16.42
C ALA A 10 1.06 -30.66 15.19
N PRO A 11 0.57 -29.40 15.23
CA PRO A 11 -0.16 -28.84 14.12
C PRO A 11 0.70 -28.96 12.86
N PRO A 12 0.13 -29.40 11.72
CA PRO A 12 0.89 -29.54 10.49
C PRO A 12 1.61 -28.23 10.20
N SER A 13 2.92 -28.28 10.09
CA SER A 13 3.73 -27.10 9.78
C SER A 13 3.27 -26.56 8.43
N LEU A 14 2.79 -25.31 8.41
CA LEU A 14 2.38 -24.63 7.19
C LEU A 14 3.54 -24.69 6.18
N VAL A 15 3.26 -25.21 4.98
CA VAL A 15 4.26 -25.34 3.92
C VAL A 15 4.56 -23.93 3.41
N ARG A 16 5.64 -23.34 3.92
CA ARG A 16 6.11 -21.99 3.56
C ARG A 16 6.59 -22.02 2.11
N ASN A 17 5.83 -21.41 1.20
CA ASN A 17 6.09 -21.46 -0.25
C ASN A 17 6.35 -20.07 -0.86
N LEU A 18 6.36 -19.00 -0.07
CA LEU A 18 6.45 -17.63 -0.57
C LEU A 18 7.86 -17.07 -0.39
N GLY A 19 8.63 -17.07 -1.49
CA GLY A 19 9.92 -16.37 -1.57
C GLY A 19 9.76 -14.85 -1.58
N VAL A 20 10.89 -14.13 -1.44
CA VAL A 20 10.91 -12.65 -1.34
C VAL A 20 10.20 -11.98 -2.52
N THR A 21 10.42 -12.46 -3.74
CA THR A 21 9.76 -11.94 -4.95
C THR A 21 8.24 -12.11 -4.90
N GLY A 22 7.75 -13.23 -4.37
CA GLY A 22 6.31 -13.46 -4.21
C GLY A 22 5.70 -12.46 -3.25
N VAL A 23 6.35 -12.21 -2.11
CA VAL A 23 5.86 -11.24 -1.12
C VAL A 23 5.93 -9.81 -1.67
N LEU A 24 6.97 -9.46 -2.42
CA LEU A 24 7.07 -8.15 -3.08
C LEU A 24 5.95 -7.95 -4.09
N LEU A 25 5.67 -8.94 -4.94
CA LEU A 25 4.58 -8.87 -5.92
C LEU A 25 3.21 -8.80 -5.25
N LEU A 26 3.00 -9.57 -4.16
CA LEU A 26 1.77 -9.49 -3.38
C LEU A 26 1.63 -8.13 -2.69
N THR A 27 2.69 -7.60 -2.10
CA THR A 27 2.68 -6.28 -1.43
C THR A 27 2.40 -5.18 -2.46
N LEU A 28 3.07 -5.23 -3.63
CA LEU A 28 2.84 -4.29 -4.72
C LEU A 28 1.41 -4.40 -5.24
N SER A 29 0.87 -5.61 -5.33
CA SER A 29 -0.53 -5.82 -5.71
C SER A 29 -1.49 -5.24 -4.67
N VAL A 30 -1.19 -5.33 -3.36
CA VAL A 30 -2.02 -4.73 -2.31
C VAL A 30 -1.95 -3.20 -2.35
N ALA A 31 -0.80 -2.63 -2.72
CA ALA A 31 -0.68 -1.20 -2.95
C ALA A 31 -1.51 -0.71 -4.15
N THR A 32 -1.91 -1.59 -5.08
CA THR A 32 -2.77 -1.32 -6.25
C THR A 32 -2.38 -0.05 -7.05
N PRO A 33 -1.19 -0.03 -7.69
CA PRO A 33 -0.66 1.18 -8.35
C PRO A 33 -1.63 1.82 -9.34
N ALA A 34 -2.40 1.01 -10.08
CA ALA A 34 -3.40 1.55 -11.01
C ALA A 34 -4.56 2.25 -10.28
N SER A 35 -5.09 1.67 -9.21
CA SER A 35 -6.15 2.28 -8.41
C SER A 35 -5.72 3.67 -7.93
N SER A 36 -4.52 3.78 -7.39
CA SER A 36 -3.96 5.05 -6.95
C SER A 36 -3.90 6.09 -8.07
N VAL A 37 -3.43 5.71 -9.25
CA VAL A 37 -3.28 6.63 -10.40
C VAL A 37 -4.61 6.99 -11.07
N PHE A 38 -5.57 6.06 -11.15
CA PHE A 38 -6.83 6.29 -11.87
C PHE A 38 -7.96 6.81 -10.99
N VAL A 39 -7.92 6.52 -9.68
CA VAL A 39 -8.99 6.89 -8.74
C VAL A 39 -8.57 8.06 -7.86
N ILE A 40 -7.36 8.01 -7.29
CA ILE A 40 -6.95 8.95 -6.24
C ILE A 40 -6.23 10.18 -6.82
N VAL A 41 -5.29 9.97 -7.74
CA VAL A 41 -4.52 11.06 -8.37
C VAL A 41 -5.40 12.12 -9.03
N PRO A 42 -6.51 11.81 -9.74
CA PRO A 42 -7.38 12.84 -10.29
C PRO A 42 -7.92 13.81 -9.22
N GLY A 43 -8.34 13.29 -8.07
CA GLY A 43 -8.77 14.13 -6.94
C GLY A 43 -7.63 15.01 -6.41
N MET A 44 -6.42 14.45 -6.31
CA MET A 44 -5.23 15.21 -5.92
C MET A 44 -4.89 16.33 -6.92
N LEU A 45 -5.02 16.06 -8.24
CA LEU A 45 -4.81 17.06 -9.29
C LEU A 45 -5.86 18.17 -9.25
N GLN A 46 -7.10 17.89 -8.84
CA GLN A 46 -8.11 18.94 -8.63
C GLN A 46 -7.78 19.85 -7.45
N VAL A 47 -7.03 19.36 -6.46
CA VAL A 47 -6.65 20.14 -5.27
C VAL A 47 -5.39 20.97 -5.51
N ALA A 48 -4.32 20.36 -6.01
CA ALA A 48 -3.01 21.00 -6.12
C ALA A 48 -2.50 21.18 -7.56
N GLY A 49 -3.23 20.70 -8.57
CA GLY A 49 -2.80 20.69 -9.96
C GLY A 49 -1.41 20.07 -10.09
N THR A 50 -0.48 20.82 -10.68
CA THR A 50 0.90 20.35 -10.88
C THR A 50 1.71 20.31 -9.58
N GLY A 51 1.23 20.97 -8.52
CA GLY A 51 1.75 20.83 -7.15
C GLY A 51 1.57 19.42 -6.57
N ALA A 52 0.78 18.55 -7.22
CA ALA A 52 0.65 17.15 -6.88
C ALA A 52 2.00 16.40 -6.88
N VAL A 53 2.98 16.81 -7.70
CA VAL A 53 4.32 16.20 -7.70
C VAL A 53 5.00 16.40 -6.34
N TRP A 54 4.95 17.62 -5.79
CA TRP A 54 5.48 17.91 -4.46
C TRP A 54 4.71 17.17 -3.37
N ALA A 55 3.38 17.09 -3.49
CA ALA A 55 2.56 16.32 -2.56
C ALA A 55 2.95 14.83 -2.53
N MET A 56 3.20 14.22 -3.71
CA MET A 56 3.65 12.83 -3.82
C MET A 56 5.05 12.62 -3.25
N LEU A 57 5.98 13.57 -3.45
CA LEU A 57 7.32 13.51 -2.86
C LEU A 57 7.26 13.59 -1.33
N LEU A 58 6.50 14.54 -0.79
CA LEU A 58 6.32 14.69 0.66
C LEU A 58 5.65 13.45 1.27
N ALA A 59 4.60 12.94 0.63
CA ALA A 59 3.94 11.71 1.04
C ALA A 59 4.91 10.51 0.98
N GLY A 60 5.73 10.42 -0.07
CA GLY A 60 6.75 9.38 -0.20
C GLY A 60 7.74 9.36 0.96
N VAL A 61 8.21 10.52 1.41
CA VAL A 61 9.08 10.64 2.59
C VAL A 61 8.38 10.08 3.83
N VAL A 62 7.12 10.46 4.05
CA VAL A 62 6.32 9.97 5.19
C VAL A 62 6.09 8.46 5.10
N CYS A 63 5.74 7.94 3.92
CA CYS A 63 5.48 6.52 3.70
C CYS A 63 6.75 5.67 3.84
N VAL A 64 7.90 6.14 3.37
CA VAL A 64 9.19 5.44 3.54
C VAL A 64 9.61 5.42 5.01
N ALA A 65 9.51 6.55 5.72
CA ALA A 65 9.78 6.59 7.16
C ALA A 65 8.85 5.63 7.92
N THR A 66 7.57 5.60 7.56
CA THR A 66 6.60 4.66 8.13
C THR A 66 6.97 3.22 7.79
N ALA A 67 7.35 2.91 6.55
CA ALA A 67 7.75 1.56 6.14
C ALA A 67 8.97 1.04 6.94
N PHE A 68 9.94 1.90 7.27
CA PHE A 68 11.05 1.54 8.15
C PHE A 68 10.59 1.22 9.57
N VAL A 69 9.67 1.99 10.14
CA VAL A 69 9.07 1.67 11.45
C VAL A 69 8.40 0.30 11.43
N TYR A 70 7.65 0.00 10.37
CA TYR A 70 7.01 -1.31 10.21
C TYR A 70 8.05 -2.43 10.05
N ALA A 71 9.16 -2.18 9.35
CA ALA A 71 10.24 -3.16 9.19
C ALA A 71 10.91 -3.50 10.53
N GLU A 72 11.27 -2.50 11.34
CA GLU A 72 11.83 -2.67 12.69
C GLU A 72 10.87 -3.41 13.63
N LEU A 73 9.59 -3.07 13.54
CA LEU A 73 8.55 -3.66 14.36
C LEU A 73 8.31 -5.14 14.03
N SER A 74 8.33 -5.45 12.73
CA SER A 74 8.17 -6.81 12.23
C SER A 74 9.40 -7.67 12.47
N SER A 75 10.58 -7.05 12.56
CA SER A 75 11.82 -7.77 12.89
C SER A 75 11.92 -8.11 14.36
N ALA A 76 11.47 -7.22 15.23
CA ALA A 76 11.40 -7.46 16.67
C ALA A 76 10.34 -8.52 17.03
N TRP A 77 9.19 -8.51 16.34
CA TRP A 77 8.05 -9.40 16.62
C TRP A 77 7.56 -10.10 15.34
N PRO A 78 8.23 -11.17 14.89
CA PRO A 78 7.90 -11.89 13.66
C PRO A 78 6.70 -12.84 13.87
N VAL A 79 5.56 -12.28 14.27
CA VAL A 79 4.32 -13.01 14.55
C VAL A 79 3.24 -12.51 13.60
N THR A 80 2.43 -13.43 13.07
CA THR A 80 1.27 -13.06 12.25
C THR A 80 0.24 -12.32 13.10
N GLY A 81 -0.21 -11.18 12.60
CA GLY A 81 -1.22 -10.35 13.25
C GLY A 81 -1.06 -8.85 12.99
N GLY A 82 0.01 -8.46 12.29
CA GLY A 82 0.16 -7.11 11.75
C GLY A 82 0.19 -6.04 12.83
N GLU A 83 -0.46 -4.92 12.54
CA GLU A 83 -0.51 -3.74 13.41
C GLU A 83 -1.15 -4.02 14.78
N TYR A 84 -2.07 -4.98 14.85
CA TYR A 84 -2.69 -5.39 16.11
C TYR A 84 -1.65 -5.87 17.13
N VAL A 85 -0.77 -6.79 16.71
CA VAL A 85 0.25 -7.39 17.58
C VAL A 85 1.26 -6.34 18.02
N ALA A 86 1.70 -5.53 17.06
CA ALA A 86 2.58 -4.39 17.30
C ALA A 86 2.05 -3.43 18.37
N VAL A 87 0.80 -3.00 18.24
CA VAL A 87 0.18 -2.07 19.19
C VAL A 87 -0.12 -2.73 20.52
N ALA A 88 -0.55 -4.01 20.52
CA ALA A 88 -0.81 -4.76 21.75
C ALA A 88 0.46 -4.92 22.60
N HIS A 89 1.62 -5.17 21.99
CA HIS A 89 2.89 -5.31 22.69
C HIS A 89 3.42 -3.98 23.23
N THR A 90 3.25 -2.89 22.48
CA THR A 90 3.82 -1.58 22.82
C THR A 90 2.96 -0.77 23.80
N LEU A 91 1.64 -0.80 23.63
CA LEU A 91 0.68 0.04 24.37
C LEU A 91 -0.29 -0.78 25.24
N GLY A 92 -0.21 -2.11 25.18
CA GLY A 92 -1.01 -3.03 25.97
C GLY A 92 -2.28 -3.53 25.26
N PRO A 93 -2.99 -4.52 25.87
CA PRO A 93 -4.02 -5.29 25.20
C PRO A 93 -5.23 -4.46 24.70
N MET A 94 -5.62 -3.42 25.43
CA MET A 94 -6.76 -2.58 25.04
C MET A 94 -6.45 -1.70 23.82
N ALA A 95 -5.24 -1.14 23.74
CA ALA A 95 -4.80 -0.41 22.56
C ALA A 95 -4.74 -1.34 21.33
N GLY A 96 -4.24 -2.56 21.52
CA GLY A 96 -4.30 -3.61 20.50
C GLY A 96 -5.73 -3.86 20.03
N PHE A 97 -6.68 -4.11 20.94
CA PHE A 97 -8.08 -4.34 20.59
C PHE A 97 -8.71 -3.16 19.81
N VAL A 98 -8.41 -1.92 20.20
CA VAL A 98 -8.84 -0.73 19.44
C VAL A 98 -8.25 -0.74 18.03
N MET A 99 -6.95 -1.06 17.89
CA MET A 99 -6.29 -1.15 16.58
C MET A 99 -6.91 -2.23 15.69
N LEU A 100 -7.27 -3.38 16.26
CA LEU A 100 -8.01 -4.42 15.54
C LEU A 100 -9.34 -3.87 15.00
N GLY A 101 -10.10 -3.13 15.83
CA GLY A 101 -11.33 -2.47 15.40
C GLY A 101 -11.09 -1.49 14.25
N VAL A 102 -10.09 -0.63 14.37
CA VAL A 102 -9.69 0.31 13.30
C VAL A 102 -9.38 -0.43 12.00
N ASN A 103 -8.62 -1.53 12.06
CA ASN A 103 -8.26 -2.31 10.88
C ASN A 103 -9.45 -3.03 10.24
N VAL A 104 -10.40 -3.53 11.03
CA VAL A 104 -11.65 -4.10 10.52
C VAL A 104 -12.45 -3.06 9.75
N PHE A 105 -12.61 -1.85 10.31
CA PHE A 105 -13.32 -0.77 9.63
C PHE A 105 -12.58 -0.31 8.37
N ASN A 106 -11.25 -0.17 8.45
CA ASN A 106 -10.45 0.24 7.30
C ASN A 106 -10.60 -0.75 6.14
N ASN A 107 -10.43 -2.05 6.42
CA ASN A 107 -10.59 -3.12 5.43
C ASN A 107 -12.03 -3.26 4.91
N LEU A 108 -13.04 -2.87 5.69
CA LEU A 108 -14.44 -2.86 5.25
C LEU A 108 -14.72 -1.75 4.21
N PHE A 109 -14.05 -0.59 4.33
CA PHE A 109 -14.27 0.55 3.43
C PHE A 109 -13.47 0.49 2.13
N PHE A 110 -12.36 -0.25 2.08
CA PHE A 110 -11.51 -0.34 0.88
C PHE A 110 -12.26 -0.84 -0.37
N PRO A 111 -12.98 -1.98 -0.37
CA PRO A 111 -13.62 -2.49 -1.58
C PRO A 111 -14.70 -1.55 -2.15
N PRO A 112 -15.61 -0.96 -1.33
CA PRO A 112 -16.57 0.03 -1.83
C PRO A 112 -15.90 1.27 -2.44
N VAL A 113 -14.84 1.80 -1.81
CA VAL A 113 -14.11 2.97 -2.33
C VAL A 113 -13.44 2.64 -3.67
N ALA A 114 -12.82 1.47 -3.80
CA ALA A 114 -12.25 1.00 -5.06
C ALA A 114 -13.33 0.84 -6.16
N GLY A 115 -14.50 0.29 -5.80
CA GLY A 115 -15.64 0.15 -6.71
C GLY A 115 -16.19 1.49 -7.20
N LEU A 116 -16.30 2.48 -6.31
CA LEU A 116 -16.68 3.85 -6.67
C LEU A 116 -15.65 4.49 -7.62
N GLY A 117 -14.36 4.24 -7.38
CA GLY A 117 -13.28 4.67 -8.26
C GLY A 117 -13.40 4.12 -9.68
N ILE A 118 -13.65 2.82 -9.82
CA ILE A 118 -13.88 2.19 -11.13
C ILE A 118 -15.10 2.80 -11.81
N SER A 119 -16.17 3.07 -11.07
CA SER A 119 -17.34 3.73 -11.65
C SER A 119 -17.04 5.15 -12.14
N ALA A 120 -16.21 5.91 -11.41
CA ALA A 120 -15.80 7.25 -11.83
C ALA A 120 -15.02 7.20 -13.15
N VAL A 121 -14.07 6.25 -13.28
CA VAL A 121 -13.34 6.03 -14.54
C VAL A 121 -14.30 5.62 -15.66
N LEU A 122 -15.21 4.66 -15.43
CA LEU A 122 -16.12 4.17 -16.47
C LEU A 122 -17.07 5.26 -16.98
N SER A 123 -17.51 6.17 -16.09
CA SER A 123 -18.36 7.30 -16.45
C SER A 123 -17.70 8.32 -17.40
N SER A 124 -16.37 8.33 -17.49
CA SER A 124 -15.65 9.17 -18.46
C SER A 124 -15.80 8.67 -19.90
N ILE A 125 -16.08 7.38 -20.08
CA ILE A 125 -16.28 6.74 -21.39
C ILE A 125 -17.78 6.69 -21.72
N TYR A 126 -18.61 6.34 -20.74
CA TYR A 126 -20.07 6.24 -20.89
C TYR A 126 -20.78 7.16 -19.89
N PRO A 127 -21.13 8.40 -20.30
CA PRO A 127 -21.86 9.33 -19.47
C PRO A 127 -23.26 8.80 -19.10
N GLY A 128 -23.72 9.08 -17.88
CA GLY A 128 -25.07 8.74 -17.41
C GLY A 128 -25.20 7.39 -16.71
N LEU A 129 -24.10 6.67 -16.53
CA LEU A 129 -24.07 5.43 -15.76
C LEU A 129 -24.27 5.68 -14.25
N PRO A 130 -25.13 4.91 -13.56
CA PRO A 130 -25.39 5.10 -12.14
C PRO A 130 -24.21 4.56 -11.31
N GLN A 131 -23.60 5.44 -10.49
CA GLN A 131 -22.35 5.12 -9.78
C GLN A 131 -22.47 3.99 -8.77
N VAL A 132 -23.51 4.05 -7.92
CA VAL A 132 -23.69 3.09 -6.81
C VAL A 132 -23.93 1.66 -7.32
N PRO A 133 -24.83 1.39 -8.29
CA PRO A 133 -25.02 0.05 -8.84
C PRO A 133 -23.75 -0.55 -9.46
N ILE A 134 -22.93 0.25 -10.13
CA ILE A 134 -21.67 -0.23 -10.72
C ILE A 134 -20.68 -0.61 -9.62
N ALA A 135 -20.50 0.26 -8.63
CA ALA A 135 -19.61 -0.04 -7.50
C ALA A 135 -20.03 -1.33 -6.78
N VAL A 136 -21.34 -1.52 -6.55
CA VAL A 136 -21.90 -2.75 -5.96
C VAL A 136 -21.63 -3.97 -6.85
N ALA A 137 -21.83 -3.85 -8.17
CA ALA A 137 -21.57 -4.95 -9.11
C ALA A 137 -20.09 -5.33 -9.15
N VAL A 138 -19.18 -4.35 -9.10
CA VAL A 138 -17.73 -4.58 -9.04
C VAL A 138 -17.35 -5.29 -7.76
N VAL A 139 -17.84 -4.84 -6.60
CA VAL A 139 -17.58 -5.48 -5.30
C VAL A 139 -18.16 -6.89 -5.25
N ALA A 140 -19.37 -7.11 -5.77
CA ALA A 140 -19.96 -8.44 -5.85
C ALA A 140 -19.13 -9.37 -6.76
N GLY A 141 -18.71 -8.88 -7.93
CA GLY A 141 -17.85 -9.63 -8.85
C GLY A 141 -16.49 -9.98 -8.24
N SER A 142 -15.82 -9.04 -7.59
CA SER A 142 -14.54 -9.30 -6.92
C SER A 142 -14.70 -10.27 -5.75
N THR A 143 -15.80 -10.18 -5.00
CA THR A 143 -16.14 -11.14 -3.93
C THR A 143 -16.32 -12.55 -4.49
N LEU A 144 -17.03 -12.71 -5.61
CA LEU A 144 -17.20 -14.02 -6.27
C LEU A 144 -15.86 -14.60 -6.73
N VAL A 145 -14.95 -13.78 -7.27
CA VAL A 145 -13.60 -14.22 -7.63
C VAL A 145 -12.79 -14.60 -6.39
N ALA A 146 -12.94 -13.87 -5.29
CA ALA A 146 -12.28 -14.16 -4.02
C ALA A 146 -12.76 -15.47 -3.37
N LEU A 147 -13.97 -15.95 -3.71
CA LEU A 147 -14.47 -17.27 -3.28
C LEU A 147 -13.87 -18.43 -4.09
N LEU A 148 -13.14 -18.17 -5.18
CA LEU A 148 -12.47 -19.20 -5.97
C LEU A 148 -11.23 -19.74 -5.24
N GLN A 149 -10.67 -20.84 -5.75
CA GLN A 149 -9.47 -21.46 -5.21
C GLN A 149 -8.29 -20.48 -5.15
N ILE A 150 -7.47 -20.56 -4.09
CA ILE A 150 -6.33 -19.68 -3.81
C ILE A 150 -5.37 -19.56 -5.01
N ARG A 151 -5.12 -20.67 -5.73
CA ARG A 151 -4.26 -20.69 -6.93
C ARG A 151 -4.82 -19.86 -8.08
N VAL A 152 -6.14 -19.87 -8.27
CA VAL A 152 -6.81 -19.07 -9.30
C VAL A 152 -6.72 -17.60 -8.92
N ASN A 153 -6.98 -17.27 -7.65
CA ASN A 153 -6.87 -15.89 -7.16
C ASN A 153 -5.45 -15.33 -7.38
N ALA A 154 -4.40 -16.06 -6.99
CA ALA A 154 -3.02 -15.64 -7.17
C ALA A 154 -2.66 -15.39 -8.66
N TRP A 155 -3.11 -16.27 -9.56
CA TRP A 155 -2.90 -16.10 -11.00
C TRP A 155 -3.65 -14.89 -11.56
N VAL A 156 -4.92 -14.72 -11.18
CA VAL A 156 -5.75 -13.58 -11.58
C VAL A 156 -5.13 -12.27 -11.12
N THR A 157 -4.73 -12.17 -9.85
CA THR A 157 -4.03 -11.02 -9.29
C THR A 157 -2.74 -10.69 -10.06
N GLY A 158 -1.93 -11.70 -10.37
CA GLY A 158 -0.70 -11.51 -11.14
C GLY A 158 -0.95 -10.97 -12.56
N VAL A 159 -1.98 -11.48 -13.24
CA VAL A 159 -2.38 -10.98 -14.57
C VAL A 159 -2.86 -9.54 -14.49
N PHE A 160 -3.70 -9.18 -13.51
CA PHE A 160 -4.14 -7.81 -13.32
C PHE A 160 -2.95 -6.88 -13.05
N LEU A 161 -2.04 -7.23 -12.16
CA LEU A 161 -0.84 -6.44 -11.89
C LEU A 161 0.01 -6.22 -13.15
N ALA A 162 0.17 -7.23 -14.01
CA ALA A 162 0.89 -7.08 -15.27
C ALA A 162 0.20 -6.09 -16.22
N VAL A 163 -1.13 -6.17 -16.34
CA VAL A 163 -1.93 -5.22 -17.14
C VAL A 163 -1.85 -3.82 -16.54
N GLU A 164 -1.90 -3.68 -15.22
CA GLU A 164 -1.74 -2.40 -14.52
C GLU A 164 -0.40 -1.75 -14.83
N VAL A 165 0.70 -2.49 -14.71
CA VAL A 165 2.04 -1.99 -15.02
C VAL A 165 2.13 -1.54 -16.48
N LEU A 166 1.57 -2.31 -17.42
CA LEU A 166 1.53 -1.92 -18.84
C LEU A 166 0.72 -0.63 -19.06
N ALA A 167 -0.43 -0.49 -18.41
CA ALA A 167 -1.25 0.72 -18.50
C ALA A 167 -0.52 1.95 -17.96
N LEU A 168 0.19 1.81 -16.83
CA LEU A 168 1.01 2.88 -16.26
C LEU A 168 2.18 3.26 -17.18
N LEU A 169 2.86 2.29 -17.77
CA LEU A 169 3.92 2.54 -18.76
C LEU A 169 3.38 3.28 -19.99
N ALA A 170 2.19 2.91 -20.47
CA ALA A 170 1.54 3.60 -21.57
C ALA A 170 1.21 5.07 -21.22
N ILE A 171 0.69 5.34 -20.02
CA ILE A 171 0.42 6.70 -19.55
C ILE A 171 1.70 7.53 -19.46
N VAL A 172 2.76 6.95 -18.89
CA VAL A 172 4.05 7.63 -18.79
C VAL A 172 4.58 7.97 -20.19
N ALA A 173 4.53 7.02 -21.13
CA ALA A 173 4.95 7.24 -22.52
C ALA A 173 4.14 8.34 -23.21
N LEU A 174 2.80 8.33 -23.08
CA LEU A 174 1.93 9.37 -23.63
C LEU A 174 2.19 10.74 -23.00
N GLY A 175 2.43 10.79 -21.69
CA GLY A 175 2.76 12.01 -20.97
C GLY A 175 4.08 12.66 -21.44
N PHE A 176 5.09 11.86 -21.78
CA PHE A 176 6.32 12.37 -22.38
C PHE A 176 6.20 12.71 -23.87
N ALA A 177 5.32 12.01 -24.61
CA ALA A 177 5.10 12.27 -26.03
C ALA A 177 4.36 13.59 -26.28
N ASP A 178 3.46 14.00 -25.38
CA ASP A 178 2.67 15.24 -25.46
C ASP A 178 2.99 16.21 -24.31
N ALA A 179 4.27 16.49 -24.11
CA ALA A 179 4.73 17.36 -23.04
C ALA A 179 4.39 18.84 -23.33
N VAL A 180 3.29 19.33 -22.74
CA VAL A 180 2.81 20.72 -22.90
C VAL A 180 3.69 21.75 -22.16
N ARG A 181 4.36 21.35 -21.07
CA ARG A 181 5.27 22.22 -20.31
C ARG A 181 6.56 21.47 -19.96
N PRO A 182 7.70 22.18 -19.87
CA PRO A 182 8.94 21.57 -19.42
C PRO A 182 8.86 21.10 -17.97
N VAL A 183 9.50 19.98 -17.66
CA VAL A 183 9.53 19.36 -16.32
C VAL A 183 10.02 20.33 -15.26
N THR A 184 10.97 21.19 -15.60
CA THR A 184 11.54 22.20 -14.69
C THR A 184 10.50 23.22 -14.24
N GLU A 185 9.66 23.70 -15.15
CA GLU A 185 8.62 24.70 -14.84
C GLU A 185 7.52 24.12 -13.95
N PHE A 186 7.19 22.84 -14.12
CA PHE A 186 6.27 22.14 -13.22
C PHE A 186 6.79 22.06 -11.77
N LEU A 187 8.10 21.94 -11.58
CA LEU A 187 8.73 21.84 -10.26
C LEU A 187 8.89 23.21 -9.59
N THR A 188 9.22 24.26 -10.35
CA THR A 188 9.50 25.60 -9.81
C THR A 188 8.28 26.50 -9.73
N HIS A 189 7.32 26.34 -10.64
CA HIS A 189 6.11 27.16 -10.71
C HIS A 189 4.85 26.28 -10.77
N PRO A 190 4.53 25.57 -9.67
CA PRO A 190 3.35 24.73 -9.63
C PRO A 190 2.08 25.57 -9.76
N VAL A 191 1.10 25.07 -10.51
CA VAL A 191 -0.21 25.71 -10.70
C VAL A 191 -1.33 24.76 -10.28
N MET A 192 -2.40 25.32 -9.72
CA MET A 192 -3.61 24.60 -9.33
C MET A 192 -4.83 25.15 -10.08
N PRO A 193 -5.85 24.32 -10.33
CA PRO A 193 -7.09 24.78 -10.96
C PRO A 193 -7.87 25.71 -10.03
N ALA A 194 -8.31 26.84 -10.56
CA ALA A 194 -9.34 27.71 -9.98
C ALA A 194 -10.49 27.86 -10.98
N ALA A 195 -11.63 28.39 -10.52
CA ALA A 195 -12.92 28.38 -11.23
C ALA A 195 -12.86 28.66 -12.75
N SER A 196 -11.99 29.58 -13.19
CA SER A 196 -11.83 29.92 -14.62
C SER A 196 -10.38 30.06 -15.08
N SER A 197 -9.39 29.73 -14.25
CA SER A 197 -7.97 29.90 -14.59
C SER A 197 -7.06 29.00 -13.77
N LEU A 198 -5.84 28.77 -14.27
CA LEU A 198 -4.77 28.17 -13.48
C LEU A 198 -4.11 29.27 -12.65
N ILE A 199 -4.06 29.10 -11.34
CA ILE A 199 -3.38 30.01 -10.40
C ILE A 199 -2.18 29.31 -9.77
N PRO A 200 -1.18 30.03 -9.25
CA PRO A 200 -0.08 29.41 -8.52
C PRO A 200 -0.59 28.50 -7.39
N ALA A 201 -0.04 27.30 -7.29
CA ALA A 201 -0.42 26.33 -6.27
C ALA A 201 0.00 26.86 -4.90
N SER A 202 -0.96 26.98 -3.98
CA SER A 202 -0.65 27.44 -2.63
C SER A 202 0.03 26.32 -1.81
N PRO A 203 0.92 26.65 -0.86
CA PRO A 203 1.48 25.66 0.05
C PRO A 203 0.40 24.88 0.83
N ALA A 204 -0.73 25.53 1.15
CA ALA A 204 -1.86 24.89 1.80
C ALA A 204 -2.52 23.82 0.90
N ALA A 205 -2.70 24.10 -0.39
CA ALA A 205 -3.23 23.13 -1.35
C ALA A 205 -2.29 21.94 -1.52
N ILE A 206 -0.98 22.17 -1.58
CA ILE A 206 0.03 21.10 -1.61
C ILE A 206 -0.02 20.28 -0.32
N GLY A 207 -0.18 20.91 0.84
CA GLY A 207 -0.34 20.23 2.13
C GLY A 207 -1.58 19.32 2.17
N LEU A 208 -2.73 19.81 1.70
CA LEU A 208 -3.96 19.00 1.59
C LEU A 208 -3.80 17.85 0.59
N ALA A 209 -3.18 18.12 -0.56
CA ALA A 209 -2.87 17.09 -1.55
C ALA A 209 -1.89 16.04 -1.01
N THR A 210 -0.99 16.41 -0.07
CA THR A 210 -0.08 15.46 0.57
C THR A 210 -0.86 14.40 1.37
N SER A 211 -1.93 14.78 2.06
CA SER A 211 -2.80 13.81 2.75
C SER A 211 -3.46 12.83 1.79
N ILE A 212 -3.91 13.32 0.62
CA ILE A 212 -4.47 12.47 -0.45
C ILE A 212 -3.39 11.54 -1.01
N ALA A 213 -2.16 12.05 -1.20
CA ALA A 213 -1.03 11.29 -1.69
C ALA A 213 -0.58 10.19 -0.70
N ILE A 214 -0.63 10.44 0.61
CA ILE A 214 -0.36 9.41 1.63
C ILE A 214 -1.34 8.23 1.48
N PHE A 215 -2.62 8.53 1.21
CA PHE A 215 -3.60 7.49 0.94
C PHE A 215 -3.30 6.75 -0.39
N ALA A 216 -2.87 7.47 -1.43
CA ALA A 216 -2.47 6.88 -2.71
C ALA A 216 -1.23 5.95 -2.62
N LEU A 217 -0.35 6.20 -1.65
CA LEU A 217 0.87 5.40 -1.42
C LEU A 217 0.68 4.35 -0.32
N ASN A 218 -0.55 4.14 0.17
CA ASN A 218 -0.84 3.13 1.16
C ASN A 218 -0.62 1.71 0.59
N GLY A 219 -0.31 0.74 1.47
CA GLY A 219 -0.04 -0.65 1.10
C GLY A 219 1.30 -1.21 1.58
N TYR A 220 2.22 -0.36 2.04
CA TYR A 220 3.53 -0.76 2.58
C TYR A 220 3.43 -1.68 3.81
N GLY A 221 2.36 -1.58 4.61
CA GLY A 221 2.10 -2.44 5.78
C GLY A 221 1.67 -3.86 5.41
N ALA A 222 1.28 -4.13 4.15
CA ALA A 222 0.82 -5.45 3.72
C ALA A 222 1.89 -6.54 3.91
N ALA A 223 3.16 -6.18 3.71
CA ALA A 223 4.29 -7.09 3.87
C ALA A 223 4.40 -7.68 5.29
N VAL A 224 3.92 -6.96 6.30
CA VAL A 224 3.96 -7.39 7.70
C VAL A 224 3.01 -8.55 7.98
N TYR A 225 1.88 -8.61 7.26
CA TYR A 225 0.91 -9.70 7.39
C TYR A 225 1.42 -11.03 6.83
N PHE A 226 2.50 -11.02 6.03
CA PHE A 226 3.12 -12.21 5.45
C PHE A 226 4.42 -12.63 6.18
N GLY A 227 4.65 -12.14 7.40
CA GLY A 227 5.89 -12.38 8.16
C GLY A 227 6.21 -13.85 8.41
N GLU A 228 5.20 -14.68 8.74
CA GLU A 228 5.38 -16.10 9.05
C GLU A 228 5.63 -17.00 7.82
N GLU A 229 5.33 -16.52 6.60
CA GLU A 229 5.47 -17.30 5.36
C GLU A 229 6.87 -17.22 4.73
N ARG A 230 7.77 -16.37 5.24
CA ARG A 230 9.10 -16.18 4.66
C ARG A 230 10.07 -17.28 5.10
N LEU A 231 10.72 -17.93 4.12
CA LEU A 231 11.81 -18.89 4.34
C LEU A 231 13.18 -18.21 4.54
N GLU A 232 13.43 -17.08 3.87
CA GLU A 232 14.79 -16.51 3.72
C GLU A 232 15.06 -15.25 4.55
N VAL A 233 14.02 -14.54 4.99
CA VAL A 233 14.20 -13.27 5.70
C VAL A 233 14.76 -13.50 7.10
N HIS A 234 14.45 -14.63 7.74
CA HIS A 234 15.19 -15.06 8.93
C HIS A 234 16.68 -15.29 8.66
N GLN A 235 17.10 -15.82 7.50
CA GLN A 235 18.53 -16.04 7.24
C GLN A 235 19.29 -14.72 7.06
N VAL A 236 18.73 -13.77 6.31
CA VAL A 236 19.35 -12.43 6.18
C VAL A 236 19.34 -11.68 7.52
N MET A 237 18.29 -11.83 8.31
CA MET A 237 18.17 -11.18 9.62
C MET A 237 19.06 -11.83 10.69
N ASP A 238 19.20 -13.15 10.66
CA ASP A 238 20.14 -13.91 11.50
C ASP A 238 21.59 -13.62 11.09
N ASP A 239 21.86 -13.41 9.80
CA ASP A 239 23.16 -12.95 9.29
C ASP A 239 23.47 -11.50 9.73
N MET A 240 22.50 -10.58 9.71
CA MET A 240 22.69 -9.22 10.21
C MET A 240 22.84 -9.18 11.74
N ARG A 241 22.12 -10.04 12.46
CA ARG A 241 22.20 -10.19 13.92
C ARG A 241 23.47 -10.91 14.38
N SER A 242 23.96 -11.89 13.62
CA SER A 242 25.25 -12.54 13.86
C SER A 242 26.45 -11.67 13.46
N ALA A 243 26.23 -10.68 12.62
CA ALA A 243 27.20 -9.63 12.29
C ALA A 243 27.22 -8.46 13.30
N ASP A 244 26.42 -8.50 14.38
CA ASP A 244 26.34 -7.45 15.42
C ASP A 244 25.97 -6.05 14.86
N ILE A 245 25.33 -6.02 13.67
CA ILE A 245 24.88 -4.79 13.02
C ILE A 245 23.50 -4.45 13.56
N ASP A 246 23.47 -3.88 14.76
CA ASP A 246 22.29 -3.21 15.31
C ASP A 246 22.30 -1.72 14.91
N PHE A 247 21.15 -1.19 14.47
CA PHE A 247 21.02 0.25 14.19
C PHE A 247 21.23 1.12 15.45
N LEU A 248 21.04 0.53 16.64
CA LEU A 248 21.43 1.11 17.93
C LEU A 248 22.94 1.35 18.03
N THR A 249 23.78 0.47 17.46
CA THR A 249 25.23 0.61 17.43
C THR A 249 25.67 1.66 16.39
N MET A 250 24.96 1.77 15.26
CA MET A 250 25.26 2.79 14.24
C MET A 250 24.91 4.22 14.72
N GLY A 251 23.88 4.37 15.56
CA GLY A 251 23.56 5.64 16.24
C GLY A 251 24.59 6.05 17.31
N GLN A 252 25.32 5.09 17.89
CA GLN A 252 26.43 5.36 18.82
C GLN A 252 27.70 5.85 18.12
N TYR A 253 27.90 5.52 16.84
CA TYR A 253 29.04 6.00 16.03
C TYR A 253 28.82 7.39 15.40
N LEU A 254 27.60 7.92 15.44
CA LEU A 254 27.24 9.23 14.87
C LEU A 254 27.01 10.31 15.93
N GLN A 255 27.41 10.10 17.19
CA GLN A 255 27.47 11.21 18.14
C GLN A 255 28.52 12.23 17.65
N PRO A 256 28.11 13.47 17.32
CA PRO A 256 29.07 14.53 17.08
C PRO A 256 29.74 14.86 18.42
N THR A 257 31.07 14.88 18.44
CA THR A 257 31.83 15.56 19.49
C THR A 257 31.48 17.04 19.56
#